data_AF-A0A6P6L3R6-F1
#
_entry.id   AF-A0A6P6L3R6-F1
#
_cell.length_a   1.000
_cell.length_b   1.000
_cell.length_c   1.000
_cell.angle_alpha   90.00
_cell.angle_beta   90.00
_cell.angle_gamma   90.00
#
_symmetry.space_group_name_H-M   'P 1'
#
loop_
_entity.id
_entity.type
_entity.pdbx_description
1 polymer ?
#
loop_
_entity_poly.entity_id
_entity_poly.type
_entity_poly.pdbx_seq_one_letter_code
_entity_poly.pdbx_strand_id
1 'polypeptide(L)'
;MEAILNCTKEDLEDYYGLLGCDELSTTEQILSEFKVRALACHPDKHPENPTAVEEFQKLQEAKEVLTDEKKRKNYDLWLRSRIAIPFSEWQALSDSVKTSMHWAVRSKKEAMLEAAKDPDPVSVHKVNLSEEKPSESYDYWHHRFRWAGEAPSGLLQKFRNYEI
;
A
#
# COMPACT_ATOMS: atom_id res chain seq x y z
N MET A 1 24.50 -30.78 25.53
CA MET A 1 23.03 -30.58 25.49
C MET A 1 22.72 -29.15 25.94
N GLU A 2 23.29 -28.14 25.29
CA GLU A 2 23.15 -26.72 25.68
C GLU A 2 22.98 -25.84 24.43
N ALA A 3 21.85 -25.99 23.78
CA ALA A 3 21.40 -25.10 22.70
C ALA A 3 19.96 -24.61 22.96
N ILE A 4 19.51 -24.65 24.23
CA ILE A 4 18.07 -24.54 24.55
C ILE A 4 17.63 -23.09 24.73
N LEU A 5 18.51 -22.12 25.04
CA LEU A 5 18.09 -20.75 25.36
C LEU A 5 19.08 -19.67 24.90
N ASN A 6 19.60 -19.75 23.67
CA ASN A 6 20.22 -18.58 23.05
C ASN A 6 19.16 -17.86 22.22
N CYS A 7 18.26 -17.11 22.88
CA CYS A 7 17.39 -16.16 22.21
C CYS A 7 18.23 -14.93 21.88
N THR A 8 18.69 -14.83 20.64
CA THR A 8 19.39 -13.62 20.18
C THR A 8 18.37 -12.50 20.04
N LYS A 9 18.80 -11.25 20.16
CA LYS A 9 17.90 -10.09 20.07
C LYS A 9 17.16 -10.02 18.72
N GLU A 10 17.70 -10.71 17.71
CA GLU A 10 17.15 -10.88 16.37
C GLU A 10 15.99 -11.90 16.34
N ASP A 11 15.99 -12.91 17.22
CA ASP A 11 14.91 -13.90 17.34
C ASP A 11 13.65 -13.32 18.01
N LEU A 12 13.79 -12.19 18.73
CA LEU A 12 12.65 -11.47 19.33
C LEU A 12 11.77 -10.76 18.29
N GLU A 13 12.23 -10.67 17.04
CA GLU A 13 11.50 -10.10 15.91
C GLU A 13 10.92 -11.19 14.99
N ASP A 14 11.34 -12.46 15.17
CA ASP A 14 10.81 -13.59 14.42
C ASP A 14 9.59 -14.19 15.13
N TYR A 15 8.44 -14.18 14.46
CA TYR A 15 7.19 -14.72 14.98
C TYR A 15 7.23 -16.25 15.14
N TYR A 16 7.98 -16.95 14.27
CA TYR A 16 8.13 -18.40 14.37
C TYR A 16 9.00 -18.75 15.59
N GLY A 17 10.14 -18.07 15.78
CA GLY A 17 10.99 -18.19 16.97
C GLY A 17 10.29 -17.81 18.27
N LEU A 18 9.49 -16.73 18.26
CA LEU A 18 8.69 -16.27 19.39
C LEU A 18 7.62 -17.27 19.84
N LEU A 19 7.12 -18.11 18.95
CA LEU A 19 6.19 -19.20 19.30
C LEU A 19 6.90 -20.55 19.45
N GLY A 20 8.13 -20.67 18.94
CA GLY A 20 8.87 -21.94 18.89
C GLY A 20 8.29 -22.92 17.89
N CYS A 21 7.61 -22.41 16.87
CA CYS A 21 7.04 -23.19 15.80
C CYS A 21 7.88 -23.03 14.52
N ASP A 22 7.64 -23.90 13.56
CA ASP A 22 8.31 -23.88 12.26
C ASP A 22 7.39 -23.28 11.19
N GLU A 23 7.97 -22.89 10.05
CA GLU A 23 7.22 -22.42 8.87
C GLU A 23 6.25 -23.50 8.36
N LEU A 24 6.48 -24.77 8.69
CA LEU A 24 5.61 -25.90 8.32
C LEU A 24 4.53 -26.21 9.37
N SER A 25 4.52 -25.53 10.51
CA SER A 25 3.55 -25.78 11.58
C SER A 25 2.13 -25.43 11.14
N THR A 26 1.18 -26.29 11.54
CA THR A 26 -0.25 -26.07 11.28
C THR A 26 -0.81 -24.98 12.21
N THR A 27 -1.94 -24.39 11.83
CA THR A 27 -2.59 -23.35 12.65
C THR A 27 -2.99 -23.88 14.04
N GLU A 28 -3.42 -25.14 14.13
CA GLU A 28 -3.74 -25.79 15.41
C GLU A 28 -2.51 -25.92 16.32
N GLN A 29 -1.37 -26.32 15.75
CA GLN A 29 -0.10 -26.40 16.48
C GLN A 29 0.32 -25.03 16.98
N ILE A 30 0.28 -24.01 16.13
CA ILE A 30 0.60 -22.62 16.50
C ILE A 30 -0.27 -22.15 17.68
N LEU A 31 -1.57 -22.44 17.66
CA LEU A 31 -2.48 -22.12 18.76
C LEU A 31 -2.16 -22.88 20.03
N SER A 32 -1.70 -24.14 19.93
CA SER A 32 -1.32 -24.94 21.09
C SER A 32 -0.04 -24.40 21.75
N GLU A 33 0.99 -24.10 20.97
CA GLU A 33 2.26 -23.53 21.46
C GLU A 33 2.06 -22.14 22.07
N PHE A 34 1.23 -21.32 21.41
CA PHE A 34 0.82 -20.02 21.96
C PHE A 34 0.22 -20.16 23.35
N LYS A 35 -0.70 -21.12 23.58
CA LYS A 35 -1.32 -21.31 24.90
C LYS A 35 -0.28 -21.66 25.97
N VAL A 36 0.68 -22.52 25.65
CA VAL A 36 1.74 -22.91 26.59
C VAL A 36 2.60 -21.70 26.96
N ARG A 37 3.04 -20.91 25.97
CA ARG A 37 3.87 -19.71 26.21
C ARG A 37 3.09 -18.59 26.90
N ALA A 38 1.84 -18.35 26.51
CA ALA A 38 0.97 -17.36 27.11
C ALA A 38 0.76 -17.60 28.61
N LEU A 39 0.66 -18.87 29.04
CA LEU A 39 0.57 -19.22 30.46
C LEU A 39 1.88 -18.99 31.22
N ALA A 40 3.02 -19.18 30.55
CA ALA A 40 4.34 -18.94 31.14
C ALA A 40 4.64 -17.44 31.31
N CYS A 41 4.26 -16.60 30.34
CA CYS A 41 4.49 -15.16 30.36
C CYS A 41 3.26 -14.34 30.82
N HIS A 42 2.28 -14.98 31.50
CA HIS A 42 1.03 -14.29 31.84
C HIS A 42 1.28 -13.16 32.87
N PRO A 43 0.83 -11.92 32.62
CA PRO A 43 1.14 -10.77 33.48
C PRO A 43 0.59 -10.90 34.91
N ASP A 44 -0.52 -11.63 35.08
CA ASP A 44 -1.10 -11.93 36.41
C ASP A 44 -0.17 -12.78 37.30
N LYS A 45 0.67 -13.64 36.70
CA LYS A 45 1.64 -14.46 37.43
C LYS A 45 2.96 -13.72 37.68
N HIS A 46 3.21 -12.64 36.94
CA HIS A 46 4.44 -11.87 36.97
C HIS A 46 4.17 -10.36 37.05
N PRO A 47 3.43 -9.87 38.07
CA PRO A 47 3.00 -8.48 38.16
C PRO A 47 4.15 -7.47 38.36
N GLU A 48 5.31 -7.95 38.81
CA GLU A 48 6.51 -7.14 39.07
C GLU A 48 7.45 -7.01 37.86
N ASN A 49 7.20 -7.76 36.78
CA ASN A 49 8.06 -7.74 35.61
C ASN A 49 7.38 -7.06 34.40
N PRO A 50 7.76 -5.81 34.06
CA PRO A 50 7.21 -5.13 32.89
C PRO A 50 7.56 -5.83 31.57
N THR A 51 8.65 -6.61 31.52
CA THR A 51 9.03 -7.35 30.30
C THR A 51 8.05 -8.46 29.97
N ALA A 52 7.36 -9.02 30.96
CA ALA A 52 6.35 -10.06 30.74
C ALA A 52 5.16 -9.52 29.92
N VAL A 53 4.79 -8.25 30.13
CA VAL A 53 3.73 -7.59 29.36
C VAL A 53 4.15 -7.42 27.90
N GLU A 54 5.38 -6.96 27.68
CA GLU A 54 5.93 -6.78 26.33
C GLU A 54 6.07 -8.11 25.57
N GLU A 55 6.56 -9.15 26.24
CA GLU A 55 6.65 -10.51 25.66
C GLU A 55 5.27 -11.07 25.33
N PHE A 56 4.29 -10.90 26.21
CA PHE A 56 2.92 -11.35 25.98
C PHE A 56 2.28 -10.62 24.78
N GLN A 57 2.49 -9.31 24.67
CA GLN A 57 2.04 -8.51 23.53
C GLN A 57 2.63 -9.05 22.21
N LYS A 58 3.93 -9.34 22.18
CA LYS A 58 4.61 -9.92 21.00
C LYS A 58 4.09 -11.32 20.67
N LEU A 59 3.87 -12.17 21.67
CA LEU A 59 3.27 -13.51 21.48
C LEU A 59 1.88 -13.41 20.85
N GLN A 60 1.08 -12.45 21.28
CA GLN A 60 -0.25 -12.21 20.74
C GLN A 60 -0.17 -11.76 19.28
N GLU A 61 0.71 -10.82 18.95
CA GLU A 61 0.93 -10.36 17.58
C GLU A 61 1.38 -11.50 16.66
N ALA A 62 2.36 -12.29 17.10
CA ALA A 62 2.85 -13.47 16.37
C ALA A 62 1.71 -14.45 16.07
N LYS A 63 0.90 -14.77 17.08
CA LYS A 63 -0.27 -15.64 16.92
C LYS A 63 -1.28 -15.06 15.93
N GLU A 64 -1.57 -13.77 15.96
CA GLU A 64 -2.51 -13.14 15.03
C GLU A 64 -2.03 -13.15 13.58
N VAL A 65 -0.72 -12.97 13.36
CA VAL A 65 -0.12 -13.00 12.02
C VAL A 65 -0.05 -14.41 11.47
N LEU A 66 0.37 -15.39 12.27
CA LEU A 66 0.57 -16.77 11.82
C LEU A 66 -0.72 -17.59 11.70
N THR A 67 -1.80 -17.18 12.39
CA THR A 67 -3.11 -17.85 12.28
C THR A 67 -3.92 -17.41 11.06
N ASP A 68 -3.75 -16.17 10.58
CA ASP A 68 -4.39 -15.69 9.35
C ASP A 68 -3.51 -16.05 8.15
N GLU A 69 -4.00 -16.92 7.27
CA GLU A 69 -3.27 -17.37 6.09
C GLU A 69 -2.79 -16.22 5.19
N LYS A 70 -3.55 -15.12 5.08
CA LYS A 70 -3.15 -13.97 4.26
C LYS A 70 -2.02 -13.21 4.93
N LYS A 71 -2.10 -12.99 6.24
CA LYS A 71 -1.05 -12.31 7.00
C LYS A 71 0.23 -13.15 7.04
N ARG A 72 0.11 -14.46 7.25
CA ARG A 72 1.24 -15.41 7.19
C ARG A 72 1.94 -15.37 5.84
N LYS A 73 1.21 -15.44 4.72
CA LYS A 73 1.81 -15.31 3.38
C LYS A 73 2.55 -13.98 3.18
N ASN A 74 2.00 -12.88 3.68
CA ASN A 74 2.64 -11.58 3.62
C ASN A 74 3.90 -11.51 4.49
N TYR A 75 3.87 -12.13 5.67
CA TYR A 75 5.02 -12.28 6.56
C TYR A 75 6.14 -13.10 5.91
N ASP A 76 5.80 -14.25 5.32
CA ASP A 76 6.75 -15.09 4.61
C ASP A 76 7.36 -14.37 3.39
N LEU A 77 6.57 -13.54 2.69
CA LEU A 77 7.06 -12.69 1.61
C LEU A 77 8.05 -11.64 2.13
N TRP A 78 7.70 -10.98 3.24
CA TRP A 78 8.58 -10.02 3.90
C TRP A 78 9.90 -10.67 4.33
N LEU A 79 9.87 -11.84 4.97
CA LEU A 79 11.06 -12.63 5.35
C LEU A 79 11.96 -12.93 4.13
N ARG A 80 11.36 -13.39 3.03
CA ARG A 80 12.09 -13.70 1.78
C ARG A 80 12.66 -12.46 1.11
N SER A 81 11.98 -11.33 1.23
CA SER A 81 12.38 -10.08 0.59
C SER A 81 13.58 -9.40 1.27
N ARG A 82 13.93 -9.79 2.50
CA ARG A 82 15.07 -9.24 3.27
C ARG A 82 15.05 -7.71 3.35
N ILE A 83 13.86 -7.12 3.45
CA ILE A 83 13.67 -5.67 3.59
C ILE A 83 14.15 -5.25 4.99
N ALA A 84 14.88 -4.14 5.09
CA ALA A 84 15.41 -3.63 6.37
C ALA A 84 14.35 -3.00 7.30
N ILE A 85 13.13 -2.82 6.81
CA ILE A 85 11.98 -2.26 7.53
C ILE A 85 11.32 -3.39 8.33
N PRO A 86 11.00 -3.20 9.63
CA PRO A 86 10.35 -4.22 10.43
C PRO A 86 8.96 -4.56 9.88
N PHE A 87 8.51 -5.80 10.08
CA PHE A 87 7.24 -6.28 9.51
C PHE A 87 6.03 -5.41 9.88
N SER A 88 5.98 -4.90 11.11
CA SER A 88 4.90 -4.02 11.59
C SER A 88 4.79 -2.75 10.75
N GLU A 89 5.92 -2.08 10.48
CA GLU A 89 5.96 -0.89 9.63
C GLU A 89 5.66 -1.22 8.17
N TRP A 90 6.16 -2.34 7.68
CA TRP A 90 5.88 -2.82 6.32
C TRP A 90 4.38 -3.10 6.11
N GLN A 91 3.72 -3.70 7.11
CA GLN A 91 2.28 -3.95 7.07
C GLN A 91 1.49 -2.62 7.04
N ALA A 92 1.86 -1.66 7.87
CA ALA A 92 1.24 -0.34 7.90
C ALA A 92 1.37 0.39 6.55
N LEU A 93 2.53 0.31 5.91
CA LEU A 93 2.75 0.89 4.58
C LEU A 93 1.87 0.21 3.52
N SER A 94 1.78 -1.12 3.54
CA SER A 94 0.88 -1.87 2.64
C SER A 94 -0.58 -1.41 2.78
N ASP A 95 -1.05 -1.19 4.01
CA ASP A 95 -2.43 -0.78 4.27
C ASP A 95 -2.67 0.70 3.90
N SER A 96 -1.67 1.56 4.09
CA SER A 96 -1.68 2.95 3.63
C SER A 96 -1.80 3.04 2.11
N VAL A 97 -1.09 2.19 1.36
CA VAL A 97 -1.18 2.17 -0.11
C VAL A 97 -2.58 1.77 -0.57
N LYS A 98 -3.20 0.76 0.07
CA LYS A 98 -4.57 0.32 -0.26
C LYS A 98 -5.59 1.44 -0.04
N THR A 99 -5.47 2.17 1.05
CA THR A 99 -6.36 3.29 1.35
C THR A 99 -6.07 4.50 0.46
N SER A 100 -4.82 4.82 0.17
CA SER A 100 -4.46 5.94 -0.69
C SER A 100 -4.88 5.74 -2.16
N MET A 101 -4.95 4.52 -2.66
CA MET A 101 -5.34 4.28 -4.06
C MET A 101 -6.82 4.55 -4.39
N HIS A 102 -7.72 4.66 -3.40
CA HIS A 102 -9.16 4.80 -3.66
C HIS A 102 -9.55 6.12 -4.35
N TRP A 103 -8.76 7.19 -4.22
CA TRP A 103 -9.02 8.50 -4.85
C TRP A 103 -8.32 8.67 -6.21
N ALA A 104 -7.34 7.82 -6.52
CA ALA A 104 -6.55 7.88 -7.75
C ALA A 104 -7.21 7.15 -8.94
N VAL A 105 -8.23 6.32 -8.69
CA VAL A 105 -9.05 5.73 -9.74
C VAL A 105 -10.01 6.80 -10.25
N ARG A 106 -9.60 7.50 -11.32
CA ARG A 106 -10.51 8.32 -12.12
C ARG A 106 -11.60 7.40 -12.66
N SER A 107 -12.72 7.30 -11.95
CA SER A 107 -13.92 6.63 -12.45
C SER A 107 -14.23 7.28 -13.79
N LYS A 108 -14.00 6.53 -14.86
CA LYS A 108 -14.38 6.92 -16.22
C LYS A 108 -15.91 6.90 -16.21
N LYS A 109 -16.51 7.97 -15.72
CA LYS A 109 -17.91 8.27 -15.99
C LYS A 109 -17.99 8.21 -17.51
N GLU A 110 -18.70 7.21 -18.02
CA GLU A 110 -19.12 7.18 -19.40
C GLU A 110 -19.68 8.57 -19.69
N ALA A 111 -19.09 9.25 -20.67
CA ALA A 111 -19.55 10.54 -21.12
C ALA A 111 -20.96 10.32 -21.71
N MET A 112 -21.98 10.42 -20.86
CA MET A 112 -23.39 10.37 -21.24
C MET A 112 -23.74 11.64 -22.00
N LEU A 113 -23.38 11.67 -23.27
CA LEU A 113 -23.88 12.61 -24.26
C LEU A 113 -24.57 11.77 -25.33
N GLU A 114 -25.78 11.31 -24.99
CA GLU A 114 -26.66 10.64 -25.93
C GLU A 114 -27.19 11.72 -26.88
N ALA A 115 -26.68 11.69 -28.11
CA ALA A 115 -27.02 12.64 -29.15
C ALA A 115 -28.52 12.59 -29.44
N ALA A 116 -29.15 13.77 -29.51
CA ALA A 116 -30.53 13.95 -29.93
C ALA A 116 -30.76 13.25 -31.28
N LYS A 117 -31.77 12.39 -31.32
CA LYS A 117 -32.27 11.76 -32.54
C LYS A 117 -33.49 12.56 -33.01
N ASP A 118 -33.28 13.50 -33.92
CA ASP A 118 -34.37 14.13 -34.67
C ASP A 118 -34.72 13.25 -35.90
N PRO A 119 -36.00 12.98 -36.20
CA PRO A 119 -36.40 12.22 -37.39
C PRO A 119 -36.75 13.11 -38.61
N ASP A 120 -35.95 12.90 -39.68
CA ASP A 120 -36.28 12.80 -41.12
C ASP A 120 -36.90 14.02 -41.91
N PRO A 121 -37.06 13.95 -43.26
CA PRO A 121 -36.04 14.09 -44.31
C PRO A 121 -36.48 15.13 -45.41
N VAL A 122 -35.64 15.42 -46.43
CA VAL A 122 -36.00 15.60 -47.88
C VAL A 122 -34.86 16.26 -48.71
N SER A 123 -34.46 15.54 -49.77
CA SER A 123 -33.99 15.92 -51.13
C SER A 123 -33.69 17.39 -51.48
N VAL A 124 -32.54 17.66 -52.15
CA VAL A 124 -32.43 18.24 -53.52
C VAL A 124 -30.96 18.20 -54.01
N HIS A 125 -30.78 17.95 -55.31
CA HIS A 125 -29.53 17.81 -56.07
C HIS A 125 -28.84 19.15 -56.40
N LYS A 126 -27.49 19.16 -56.60
CA LYS A 126 -26.79 19.65 -57.83
C LYS A 126 -25.24 19.62 -57.77
N VAL A 127 -24.65 18.83 -58.67
CA VAL A 127 -23.59 19.12 -59.68
C VAL A 127 -22.32 19.95 -59.35
N ASN A 128 -21.18 19.24 -59.39
CA ASN A 128 -19.81 19.45 -59.95
C ASN A 128 -18.92 20.70 -59.76
N LEU A 129 -17.60 20.38 -59.77
CA LEU A 129 -16.44 21.15 -60.29
C LEU A 129 -15.76 22.06 -59.25
N SER A 130 -14.46 22.01 -58.93
CA SER A 130 -13.24 21.58 -59.64
C SER A 130 -12.08 21.44 -58.62
N GLU A 131 -11.00 20.79 -59.06
CA GLU A 131 -9.62 20.70 -58.52
C GLU A 131 -9.14 21.98 -57.78
N GLU A 132 -8.29 21.95 -56.74
CA GLU A 132 -6.87 21.61 -56.81
C GLU A 132 -6.26 21.15 -55.44
N LYS A 133 -5.26 20.27 -55.51
CA LYS A 133 -4.12 20.12 -54.55
C LYS A 133 -2.84 20.46 -55.35
N PRO A 134 -1.61 20.61 -54.79
CA PRO A 134 -1.12 20.55 -53.39
C PRO A 134 -0.07 21.65 -53.03
N SER A 135 0.33 21.78 -51.76
CA SER A 135 1.73 22.01 -51.33
C SER A 135 1.79 21.94 -49.79
N GLU A 136 2.44 20.92 -49.22
CA GLU A 136 3.82 20.98 -48.70
C GLU A 136 4.05 22.08 -47.65
N SER A 137 3.98 21.71 -46.36
CA SER A 137 4.96 22.17 -45.36
C SER A 137 4.96 21.19 -44.18
N TYR A 138 5.95 20.29 -44.19
CA TYR A 138 6.32 19.51 -43.02
C TYR A 138 7.00 20.45 -42.04
N ASP A 139 6.27 20.97 -41.06
CA ASP A 139 6.87 21.72 -39.96
C ASP A 139 6.36 21.26 -38.59
N TYR A 140 7.22 20.43 -38.00
CA TYR A 140 7.70 20.56 -36.64
C TYR A 140 6.72 20.24 -35.49
N TRP A 141 6.76 18.97 -35.08
CA TRP A 141 6.53 18.46 -33.73
C TRP A 141 7.45 19.10 -32.67
N HIS A 142 7.39 20.42 -32.50
CA HIS A 142 8.18 21.15 -31.49
C HIS A 142 7.40 22.29 -30.84
N HIS A 143 6.26 21.97 -30.22
CA HIS A 143 5.84 22.71 -29.02
C HIS A 143 6.31 21.97 -27.77
N ARG A 144 7.64 22.03 -27.64
CA ARG A 144 8.40 21.92 -26.39
C ARG A 144 7.73 22.81 -25.35
N PHE A 145 7.30 22.21 -24.25
CA PHE A 145 6.96 22.84 -22.97
C PHE A 145 7.83 24.08 -22.75
N ARG A 146 7.24 25.27 -22.95
CA ARG A 146 7.82 26.55 -22.58
C ARG A 146 7.31 26.83 -21.17
N TRP A 147 8.17 26.64 -20.16
CA TRP A 147 8.00 27.31 -18.87
C TRP A 147 8.07 28.82 -19.14
N ALA A 148 6.92 29.43 -19.40
CA ALA A 148 6.78 30.87 -19.41
C ALA A 148 6.68 31.29 -17.94
N GLY A 149 7.68 32.07 -17.50
CA GLY A 149 7.65 32.75 -16.22
C GLY A 149 6.53 33.77 -16.18
N GLU A 150 5.37 33.38 -15.67
CA GLU A 150 4.39 34.30 -15.11
C GLU A 150 4.53 34.32 -13.59
N ALA A 151 4.69 35.53 -13.08
CA ALA A 151 4.95 35.84 -11.67
C ALA A 151 3.84 35.32 -10.75
N PRO A 152 4.17 34.79 -9.56
CA PRO A 152 3.16 34.28 -8.63
C PRO A 152 2.38 35.46 -8.02
N SER A 153 1.17 35.69 -8.52
CA SER A 153 0.26 36.70 -7.99
C SER A 153 -0.30 36.28 -6.62
N GLY A 154 0.05 37.07 -5.61
CA GLY A 154 -0.78 37.40 -4.43
C GLY A 154 -1.03 36.36 -3.35
N LEU A 155 -0.93 35.05 -3.60
CA LEU A 155 -1.31 34.02 -2.61
C LEU A 155 -0.17 33.55 -1.69
N LEU A 156 1.09 33.83 -2.04
CA LEU A 156 2.26 33.45 -1.22
C LEU A 156 2.83 34.58 -0.34
N GLN A 157 2.22 35.77 -0.31
CA GLN A 157 2.71 36.88 0.52
C GLN A 157 2.10 36.92 1.94
N LYS A 158 1.22 35.98 2.30
CA LYS A 158 0.62 35.92 3.65
C LYS A 158 1.31 34.95 4.61
N PHE A 159 2.37 34.27 4.18
CA PHE A 159 3.06 33.26 5.01
C PHE A 159 4.49 33.66 5.42
N ARG A 160 4.83 34.95 5.30
CA ARG A 160 6.19 35.45 5.57
C ARG A 160 6.30 36.34 6.82
N ASN A 161 5.28 36.35 7.68
CA ASN A 161 5.29 37.05 8.96
C ASN A 161 4.79 36.16 10.11
N TYR A 162 5.46 35.03 10.33
CA TYR A 162 5.47 34.37 11.63
C TYR A 162 6.92 34.01 11.96
N GLU A 163 7.63 34.94 12.62
CA GLU A 163 8.74 34.59 13.51
C GLU A 163 8.16 34.35 14.92
N ILE A 164 8.83 33.43 15.61
CA ILE A 164 8.78 32.98 17.02
C ILE A 164 8.04 33.88 18.00
#